data_AF-A0A2W6CYG4-F1
#
_entry.id   AF-A0A2W6CYG4-F1
#
_cell.length_a   1.000
_cell.length_b   1.000
_cell.length_c   1.000
_cell.angle_alpha   90.00
_cell.angle_beta   90.00
_cell.angle_gamma   90.00
#
_symmetry.space_group_name_H-M   'P 1'
#
loop_
_entity.id
_entity.type
_entity.pdbx_description
1 polymer ?
#
loop_
_entity_poly.entity_id
_entity_poly.type
_entity_poly.pdbx_seq_one_letter_code
_entity_poly.pdbx_strand_id
1 'polypeptide(L)'
;MDWAIIRQATLLWLVTRVAFIVFTIFAVPFTHQSSHGTYSLRSFPPSTLLAQWNRWDTQWYGGIATNGYHELHTAAFFPLYPLFIRLLAGLIGFDHLTLAALIVANLGTLAAFIGLALVCRDEFGAAMVPFTIRALAAFPLAFFLAGGYSDSLFLAFTTFTLLFARRGAWLPAFVCAMLATWTRAFGIALILPLLWEYVQQHRGAGGNWRASLAPRIILEALALAAAVPLALALWALYLWRRFGDPFAYLTAERQFWNHYSVSPWQWVSSAVTTMQHLPAWSFPQERALFDL
;
A
#
# COMPACT_ATOMS: atom_id res chain seq x y z
N MET A 1 6.75 20.11 -17.26
CA MET A 1 6.43 18.70 -16.91
C MET A 1 7.40 17.83 -17.67
N ASP A 2 8.31 17.13 -16.98
CA ASP A 2 9.41 16.41 -17.64
C ASP A 2 8.93 15.08 -18.21
N TRP A 3 8.39 15.14 -19.44
CA TRP A 3 7.87 14.00 -20.16
C TRP A 3 8.85 12.83 -20.27
N ALA A 4 10.16 13.10 -20.31
CA ALA A 4 11.19 12.07 -20.34
C ALA A 4 11.17 11.18 -19.07
N ILE A 5 11.03 11.79 -17.89
CA ILE A 5 11.02 11.07 -16.61
C ILE A 5 9.74 10.25 -16.46
N ILE A 6 8.59 10.83 -16.82
CA ILE A 6 7.31 10.13 -16.79
C ILE A 6 7.36 8.95 -17.75
N ARG A 7 7.83 9.15 -19.00
CA ARG A 7 8.00 8.08 -19.97
C ARG A 7 8.89 6.96 -19.43
N GLN A 8 10.00 7.30 -18.79
CA GLN A 8 10.91 6.31 -18.22
C GLN A 8 10.24 5.48 -17.11
N ALA A 9 9.55 6.14 -16.18
CA ALA A 9 8.80 5.48 -15.11
C ALA A 9 7.72 4.54 -15.67
N THR A 10 6.95 5.02 -16.66
CA THR A 10 5.92 4.23 -17.34
C THR A 10 6.49 3.04 -18.09
N LEU A 11 7.62 3.19 -18.79
CA LEU A 11 8.27 2.10 -19.51
C LEU A 11 8.76 1.02 -18.55
N LEU A 12 9.41 1.39 -17.44
CA LEU A 12 9.86 0.41 -16.46
C LEU A 12 8.68 -0.30 -15.80
N TRP A 13 7.63 0.44 -15.44
CA TRP A 13 6.38 -0.14 -14.96
C TRP A 13 5.82 -1.16 -15.97
N LEU A 14 5.76 -0.83 -17.25
CA LEU A 14 5.26 -1.73 -18.29
C LEU A 14 6.11 -3.00 -18.40
N VAL A 15 7.44 -2.86 -18.40
CA VAL A 15 8.38 -4.00 -18.43
C VAL A 15 8.14 -4.95 -17.25
N THR A 16 7.98 -4.43 -16.04
CA THR A 16 7.68 -5.27 -14.88
C THR A 16 6.34 -6.01 -15.02
N ARG A 17 5.33 -5.42 -15.68
CA ARG A 17 4.01 -6.04 -15.85
C ARG A 17 4.05 -7.15 -16.87
N VAL A 18 4.75 -6.92 -17.97
CA VAL A 18 5.05 -7.97 -18.95
C VAL A 18 5.79 -9.12 -18.27
N ALA A 19 6.80 -8.83 -17.43
CA ALA A 19 7.52 -9.86 -16.69
C ALA A 19 6.61 -10.68 -15.76
N PHE A 20 5.72 -10.04 -14.99
CA PHE A 20 4.76 -10.76 -14.13
C PHE A 20 3.72 -11.56 -14.92
N ILE A 21 3.26 -11.06 -16.06
CA ILE A 21 2.34 -11.79 -16.94
C ILE A 21 3.04 -13.04 -17.50
N VAL A 22 4.27 -12.89 -18.01
CA VAL A 22 5.08 -14.00 -18.52
C VAL A 22 5.34 -15.01 -17.40
N PHE A 23 5.76 -14.56 -16.22
CA PHE A 23 5.94 -15.43 -15.06
C PHE A 23 4.66 -16.21 -14.72
N THR A 24 3.50 -15.53 -14.73
CA THR A 24 2.20 -16.18 -14.48
C THR A 24 1.91 -17.28 -15.50
N ILE A 25 2.13 -17.00 -16.78
CA ILE A 25 1.93 -17.97 -17.87
C ILE A 25 2.78 -19.22 -17.65
N PHE A 26 4.05 -19.04 -17.25
CA PHE A 26 4.94 -20.17 -16.95
C PHE A 26 4.62 -20.87 -15.63
N ALA A 27 4.08 -20.17 -14.63
CA ALA A 27 3.77 -20.75 -13.32
C ALA A 27 2.50 -21.62 -13.31
N VAL A 28 1.49 -21.27 -14.13
CA VAL A 28 0.18 -21.95 -14.16
C VAL A 28 0.26 -23.46 -14.38
N PRO A 29 1.07 -23.99 -15.32
CA PRO A 29 1.23 -25.43 -15.50
C PRO A 29 1.74 -26.16 -14.25
N PHE A 30 2.59 -25.52 -13.44
CA PHE A 30 3.14 -26.10 -12.22
C PHE A 30 2.15 -26.07 -11.05
N THR A 31 1.28 -25.06 -10.99
CA THR A 31 0.28 -24.95 -9.91
C THR A 31 -0.99 -25.77 -10.18
N HIS A 32 -1.27 -26.09 -11.44
CA HIS A 32 -2.39 -26.95 -11.87
C HIS A 32 -1.95 -28.38 -12.18
N GLN A 33 -0.89 -28.87 -11.54
CA GLN A 33 -0.50 -30.26 -11.66
C GLN A 33 -1.65 -31.15 -11.15
N SER A 34 -2.35 -31.77 -12.09
CA SER A 34 -3.47 -32.66 -11.79
C SER A 34 -2.95 -33.83 -10.97
N SER A 35 -3.68 -34.23 -9.93
CA SER A 35 -3.39 -35.32 -8.99
C SER A 35 -3.14 -36.71 -9.64
N HIS A 36 -3.12 -36.79 -10.96
CA HIS A 36 -3.04 -38.00 -11.78
C HIS A 36 -1.87 -38.01 -12.78
N GLY A 37 -0.84 -37.17 -12.58
CA GLY A 37 0.46 -37.31 -13.28
C GLY A 37 0.43 -37.14 -14.81
N THR A 38 -0.70 -36.73 -15.39
CA THR A 38 -0.83 -36.49 -16.83
C THR A 38 -0.72 -35.00 -17.10
N TYR A 39 0.37 -34.58 -17.75
CA TYR A 39 0.47 -33.25 -18.35
C TYR A 39 -0.62 -33.13 -19.41
N SER A 40 -1.77 -32.56 -19.04
CA SER A 40 -2.83 -32.35 -20.02
C SER A 40 -2.34 -31.31 -21.03
N LEU A 41 -2.37 -31.62 -22.31
CA LEU A 41 -2.16 -30.68 -23.42
C LEU A 41 -3.28 -29.61 -23.52
N ARG A 42 -3.95 -29.29 -22.40
CA ARG A 42 -5.09 -28.36 -22.38
C ARG A 42 -4.58 -26.93 -22.45
N SER A 43 -5.09 -26.20 -23.44
CA SER A 43 -5.04 -24.75 -23.48
C SER A 43 -5.72 -24.19 -22.23
N PHE A 44 -5.03 -23.37 -21.45
CA PHE A 44 -5.63 -22.67 -20.32
C PHE A 44 -6.37 -21.42 -20.83
N PRO A 45 -7.66 -21.22 -20.51
CA PRO A 45 -8.34 -19.99 -20.86
C PRO A 45 -7.71 -18.80 -20.12
N PRO A 46 -7.81 -17.56 -20.65
CA PRO A 46 -7.26 -16.37 -19.98
C PRO A 46 -7.78 -16.16 -18.55
N SER A 47 -8.99 -16.65 -18.24
CA SER A 47 -9.56 -16.63 -16.90
C SER A 47 -8.75 -17.45 -15.88
N THR A 48 -8.06 -18.51 -16.30
CA THR A 48 -7.19 -19.30 -15.43
C THR A 48 -5.95 -18.51 -14.99
N LEU A 49 -5.41 -17.66 -15.86
CA LEU A 49 -4.31 -16.76 -15.53
C LEU A 49 -4.78 -15.71 -14.52
N LEU A 50 -5.94 -15.11 -14.76
CA LEU A 50 -6.53 -14.11 -13.86
C LEU A 50 -6.83 -14.69 -12.47
N ALA A 51 -7.33 -15.94 -12.42
CA ALA A 51 -7.63 -16.64 -11.17
C ALA A 51 -6.39 -16.83 -10.28
N GLN A 52 -5.17 -16.90 -10.84
CA GLN A 52 -3.95 -17.01 -10.04
C GLN A 52 -3.71 -15.79 -9.13
N TRP A 53 -4.25 -14.65 -9.52
CA TRP A 53 -4.12 -13.38 -8.80
C TRP A 53 -5.27 -13.13 -7.81
N ASN A 54 -6.29 -13.98 -7.77
CA ASN A 54 -7.36 -13.92 -6.78
C ASN A 54 -6.99 -14.70 -5.50
N ARG A 55 -5.93 -14.26 -4.81
CA ARG A 55 -5.40 -14.93 -3.61
C ARG A 55 -5.31 -13.97 -2.43
N TRP A 56 -5.40 -14.53 -1.22
CA TRP A 56 -5.24 -13.81 0.05
C TRP A 56 -6.11 -12.54 0.10
N ASP A 57 -5.54 -11.38 0.38
CA ASP A 57 -6.28 -10.12 0.58
C ASP A 57 -7.09 -9.67 -0.63
N THR A 58 -6.71 -10.09 -1.84
CA THR A 58 -7.52 -9.78 -3.03
C THR A 58 -8.95 -10.32 -2.90
N GLN A 59 -9.14 -11.46 -2.23
CA GLN A 59 -10.47 -12.03 -1.99
C GLN A 59 -11.27 -11.18 -1.00
N TRP A 60 -10.63 -10.71 0.07
CA TRP A 60 -11.25 -9.83 1.07
C TRP A 60 -11.66 -8.49 0.47
N TYR A 61 -10.77 -7.86 -0.30
CA TYR A 61 -11.06 -6.62 -1.00
C TYR A 61 -12.21 -6.77 -2.01
N GLY A 62 -12.26 -7.88 -2.76
CA GLY A 62 -13.36 -8.20 -3.65
C GLY A 62 -14.69 -8.38 -2.91
N GLY A 63 -14.68 -9.13 -1.80
CA GLY A 63 -15.85 -9.32 -0.95
C GLY A 63 -16.41 -8.03 -0.37
N ILE A 64 -15.53 -7.14 0.11
CA ILE A 64 -15.91 -5.80 0.60
C ILE A 64 -16.42 -4.92 -0.54
N ALA A 65 -15.84 -4.99 -1.74
CA ALA A 65 -16.32 -4.20 -2.87
C ALA A 65 -17.76 -4.57 -3.26
N THR A 66 -18.09 -5.87 -3.25
CA THR A 66 -19.44 -6.38 -3.55
C THR A 66 -20.42 -6.08 -2.44
N ASN A 67 -20.13 -6.59 -1.25
CA ASN A 67 -21.10 -6.61 -0.16
C ASN A 67 -20.99 -5.34 0.71
N GLY A 68 -19.80 -4.76 0.82
CA GLY A 68 -19.50 -3.74 1.82
C GLY A 68 -19.08 -4.38 3.15
N TYR A 69 -18.94 -3.55 4.19
CA TYR A 69 -18.49 -3.99 5.51
C TYR A 69 -19.64 -4.65 6.28
N HIS A 70 -19.90 -5.94 6.07
CA HIS A 70 -20.94 -6.68 6.80
C HIS A 70 -20.44 -7.36 8.06
N GLU A 71 -19.21 -7.83 8.04
CA GLU A 71 -18.64 -8.64 9.11
C GLU A 71 -17.49 -7.90 9.78
N LEU A 72 -17.38 -8.01 11.11
CA LEU A 72 -16.40 -7.25 11.89
C LEU A 72 -14.96 -7.49 11.41
N HIS A 73 -14.62 -8.73 11.04
CA HIS A 73 -13.28 -9.07 10.57
C HIS A 73 -12.86 -8.29 9.31
N THR A 74 -13.82 -7.80 8.50
CA THR A 74 -13.53 -6.97 7.32
C THR A 74 -13.10 -5.56 7.68
N ALA A 75 -13.37 -5.08 8.90
CA ALA A 75 -13.01 -3.73 9.35
C ALA A 75 -11.49 -3.49 9.41
N ALA A 76 -10.67 -4.55 9.40
CA ALA A 76 -9.21 -4.46 9.27
C ALA A 76 -8.77 -3.89 7.90
N PHE A 77 -9.58 -4.05 6.86
CA PHE A 77 -9.29 -3.54 5.53
C PHE A 77 -9.83 -2.12 5.36
N PHE A 78 -8.93 -1.17 5.10
CA PHE A 78 -9.27 0.25 4.97
C PHE A 78 -10.00 0.55 3.64
N PRO A 79 -10.82 1.62 3.59
CA PRO A 79 -11.93 1.71 2.63
C PRO A 79 -11.56 2.11 1.22
N LEU A 80 -10.44 2.79 0.97
CA LEU A 80 -10.20 3.44 -0.32
C LEU A 80 -10.02 2.42 -1.46
N TYR A 81 -9.28 1.34 -1.20
CA TYR A 81 -9.02 0.34 -2.21
C TYR A 81 -10.29 -0.48 -2.59
N PRO A 82 -11.06 -1.05 -1.63
CA PRO A 82 -12.38 -1.63 -1.93
C PRO A 82 -13.33 -0.67 -2.65
N LEU A 83 -13.32 0.61 -2.28
CA LEU A 83 -14.18 1.61 -2.91
C LEU A 83 -13.84 1.78 -4.39
N PHE A 84 -12.55 1.91 -4.74
CA PHE A 84 -12.12 1.99 -6.14
C PHE A 84 -12.42 0.71 -6.92
N ILE A 85 -12.27 -0.47 -6.29
CA ILE A 85 -12.67 -1.74 -6.90
C ILE A 85 -14.17 -1.73 -7.20
N ARG A 86 -15.00 -1.33 -6.23
CA ARG A 86 -16.46 -1.25 -6.39
C ARG A 86 -16.87 -0.28 -7.50
N LEU A 87 -16.26 0.90 -7.55
CA LEU A 87 -16.53 1.89 -8.59
C LEU A 87 -16.19 1.35 -9.97
N LEU A 88 -15.03 0.71 -10.14
CA LEU A 88 -14.63 0.12 -11.41
C LEU A 88 -15.49 -1.10 -11.78
N ALA A 89 -15.83 -1.96 -10.81
CA ALA A 89 -16.74 -3.09 -11.00
C ALA A 89 -18.16 -2.62 -11.40
N GLY A 90 -18.61 -1.45 -10.95
CA GLY A 90 -19.84 -0.83 -11.44
C GLY A 90 -19.81 -0.45 -12.93
N LEU A 91 -18.62 -0.30 -13.52
CA LEU A 91 -18.43 0.01 -14.94
C LEU A 91 -18.21 -1.25 -15.79
N ILE A 92 -17.44 -2.22 -15.28
CA ILE A 92 -17.04 -3.41 -16.05
C ILE A 92 -17.84 -4.68 -15.70
N GLY A 93 -18.65 -4.65 -14.64
CA GLY A 93 -19.41 -5.78 -14.12
C GLY A 93 -18.83 -6.38 -12.82
N PHE A 94 -19.70 -6.75 -11.89
CA PHE A 94 -19.31 -7.34 -10.59
C PHE A 94 -18.75 -8.78 -10.71
N ASP A 95 -18.91 -9.45 -11.84
CA ASP A 95 -18.26 -10.73 -12.12
C ASP A 95 -16.73 -10.58 -12.37
N HIS A 96 -16.25 -9.35 -12.50
CA HIS A 96 -14.86 -9.01 -12.85
C HIS A 96 -14.08 -8.34 -11.71
N LEU A 97 -14.41 -8.64 -10.45
CA LEU A 97 -13.78 -8.01 -9.27
C LEU A 97 -12.26 -8.19 -9.21
N THR A 98 -11.74 -9.38 -9.54
CA THR A 98 -10.29 -9.61 -9.57
C THR A 98 -9.61 -8.75 -10.61
N LEU A 99 -10.22 -8.60 -11.79
CA LEU A 99 -9.71 -7.71 -12.84
C LEU A 99 -9.76 -6.25 -12.38
N ALA A 100 -10.87 -5.83 -11.76
CA ALA A 100 -10.99 -4.48 -11.18
C ALA A 100 -9.90 -4.20 -10.13
N ALA A 101 -9.68 -5.13 -9.20
CA ALA A 101 -8.61 -5.06 -8.21
C ALA A 101 -7.23 -4.90 -8.85
N LEU A 102 -6.91 -5.75 -9.83
CA LEU A 102 -5.64 -5.65 -10.54
C LEU A 102 -5.48 -4.34 -11.31
N ILE A 103 -6.52 -3.84 -11.98
CA ILE A 103 -6.46 -2.55 -12.69
C ILE A 103 -6.18 -1.42 -11.70
N VAL A 104 -6.96 -1.35 -10.60
CA VAL A 104 -6.78 -0.31 -9.57
C VAL A 104 -5.36 -0.37 -8.99
N ALA A 105 -4.89 -1.56 -8.61
CA ALA A 105 -3.56 -1.72 -8.05
C ALA A 105 -2.45 -1.35 -9.06
N ASN A 106 -2.59 -1.73 -10.33
CA ASN A 106 -1.57 -1.45 -11.33
C ASN A 106 -1.54 0.01 -11.78
N LEU A 107 -2.68 0.69 -11.82
CA LEU A 107 -2.74 2.15 -11.98
C LEU A 107 -2.13 2.87 -10.77
N GLY A 108 -2.41 2.37 -9.56
CA GLY A 108 -1.75 2.83 -8.33
C GLY A 108 -0.23 2.71 -8.44
N THR A 109 0.28 1.57 -8.90
CA THR A 109 1.73 1.41 -9.03
C THR A 109 2.34 2.27 -10.12
N LEU A 110 1.64 2.48 -11.23
CA LEU A 110 2.11 3.44 -12.25
C LEU A 110 2.25 4.84 -11.63
N ALA A 111 1.22 5.27 -10.89
CA ALA A 111 1.23 6.54 -10.17
C ALA A 111 2.38 6.59 -9.13
N ALA A 112 2.64 5.49 -8.42
CA ALA A 112 3.76 5.38 -7.47
C ALA A 112 5.14 5.50 -8.15
N PHE A 113 5.34 4.84 -9.30
CA PHE A 113 6.58 4.95 -10.08
C PHE A 113 6.81 6.39 -10.55
N ILE A 114 5.76 7.06 -11.04
CA ILE A 114 5.82 8.46 -11.46
C ILE A 114 6.09 9.38 -10.26
N GLY A 115 5.34 9.22 -9.18
CA GLY A 115 5.50 10.02 -7.96
C GLY A 115 6.90 9.91 -7.39
N LEU A 116 7.42 8.68 -7.23
CA LEU A 116 8.78 8.44 -6.75
C LEU A 116 9.84 9.02 -7.69
N ALA A 117 9.67 8.87 -9.00
CA ALA A 117 10.60 9.44 -9.99
C ALA A 117 10.66 10.98 -9.90
N LEU A 118 9.51 11.63 -9.71
CA LEU A 118 9.43 13.08 -9.57
C LEU A 118 10.03 13.57 -8.25
N VAL A 119 9.76 12.88 -7.13
CA VAL A 119 10.40 13.18 -5.85
C VAL A 119 11.91 13.03 -5.95
N CYS A 120 12.39 11.92 -6.50
CA CYS A 120 13.83 11.67 -6.65
C CYS A 120 14.52 12.72 -7.53
N ARG A 121 13.86 13.15 -8.61
CA ARG A 121 14.38 14.23 -9.46
C ARG A 121 14.53 15.53 -8.68
N ASP A 122 13.51 15.91 -7.92
CA ASP A 122 13.49 17.17 -7.17
C ASP A 122 14.58 17.18 -6.07
N GLU A 123 14.90 16.01 -5.49
CA GLU A 123 15.89 15.87 -4.41
C GLU A 123 17.33 15.64 -4.88
N PHE A 124 17.51 14.77 -5.88
CA PHE A 124 18.83 14.24 -6.25
C PHE A 124 19.18 14.48 -7.73
N GLY A 125 18.32 15.19 -8.46
CA GLY A 125 18.47 15.44 -9.89
C GLY A 125 18.06 14.27 -10.78
N ALA A 126 17.92 14.54 -12.07
CA ALA A 126 17.42 13.57 -13.05
C ALA A 126 18.32 12.32 -13.21
N ALA A 127 19.62 12.43 -12.91
CA ALA A 127 20.58 11.34 -13.03
C ALA A 127 20.29 10.17 -12.07
N MET A 128 19.68 10.43 -10.91
CA MET A 128 19.38 9.41 -9.90
C MET A 128 18.06 8.68 -10.14
N VAL A 129 17.15 9.26 -10.91
CA VAL A 129 15.83 8.70 -11.21
C VAL A 129 15.89 7.25 -11.69
N PRO A 130 16.72 6.88 -12.70
CA PRO A 130 16.76 5.51 -13.21
C PRO A 130 17.16 4.48 -12.14
N PHE A 131 18.08 4.85 -11.25
CA PHE A 131 18.49 3.97 -10.16
C PHE A 131 17.34 3.76 -9.18
N THR A 132 16.70 4.85 -8.74
CA THR A 132 15.61 4.81 -7.75
C THR A 132 14.42 3.96 -8.21
N ILE A 133 13.93 4.15 -9.44
CA ILE A 133 12.79 3.37 -9.92
C ILE A 133 13.15 1.90 -10.20
N ARG A 134 14.40 1.61 -10.56
CA ARG A 134 14.88 0.22 -10.70
C ARG A 134 15.02 -0.46 -9.35
N ALA A 135 15.47 0.25 -8.33
CA ALA A 135 15.51 -0.26 -6.97
C ALA A 135 14.10 -0.63 -6.46
N LEU A 136 13.09 0.23 -6.73
CA LEU A 136 11.69 -0.10 -6.43
C LEU A 136 11.21 -1.34 -7.20
N ALA A 137 11.54 -1.46 -8.49
CA ALA A 137 11.14 -2.59 -9.32
C ALA A 137 11.82 -3.91 -8.93
N ALA A 138 13.07 -3.85 -8.44
CA ALA A 138 13.87 -5.00 -8.05
C ALA A 138 13.69 -5.40 -6.57
N PHE A 139 12.93 -4.61 -5.80
CA PHE A 139 12.64 -4.92 -4.41
C PHE A 139 11.94 -6.28 -4.30
N PRO A 140 12.36 -7.21 -3.42
CA PRO A 140 11.79 -8.56 -3.36
C PRO A 140 10.28 -8.61 -3.18
N LEU A 141 9.71 -7.62 -2.50
CA LEU A 141 8.26 -7.52 -2.25
C LEU A 141 7.54 -6.64 -3.28
N ALA A 142 8.19 -6.25 -4.39
CA ALA A 142 7.57 -5.45 -5.45
C ALA A 142 6.41 -6.16 -6.14
N PHE A 143 6.28 -7.49 -6.01
CA PHE A 143 5.13 -8.23 -6.55
C PHE A 143 3.80 -7.83 -5.88
N PHE A 144 3.80 -7.34 -4.63
CA PHE A 144 2.60 -6.78 -4.00
C PHE A 144 2.09 -5.53 -4.73
N LEU A 145 2.97 -4.82 -5.45
CA LEU A 145 2.60 -3.70 -6.30
C LEU A 145 1.96 -4.16 -7.63
N ALA A 146 2.07 -5.44 -7.99
CA ALA A 146 1.43 -6.00 -9.18
C ALA A 146 0.12 -6.74 -8.85
N GLY A 147 0.05 -7.39 -7.68
CA GLY A 147 -1.14 -8.09 -7.20
C GLY A 147 -2.26 -7.14 -6.75
N GLY A 148 -3.44 -7.72 -6.50
CA GLY A 148 -4.63 -6.98 -6.08
C GLY A 148 -4.59 -6.53 -4.62
N TYR A 149 -3.59 -5.74 -4.24
CA TYR A 149 -3.37 -5.18 -2.90
C TYR A 149 -3.47 -3.65 -2.86
N SER A 150 -3.67 -3.10 -1.66
CA SER A 150 -3.77 -1.66 -1.43
C SER A 150 -2.42 -0.93 -1.41
N ASP A 151 -1.31 -1.66 -1.29
CA ASP A 151 0.06 -1.15 -1.12
C ASP A 151 0.50 -0.22 -2.26
N SER A 152 0.03 -0.48 -3.47
CA SER A 152 0.29 0.34 -4.65
C SER A 152 -0.32 1.74 -4.55
N LEU A 153 -1.58 1.84 -4.12
CA LEU A 153 -2.24 3.12 -3.87
C LEU A 153 -1.62 3.84 -2.69
N PHE A 154 -1.29 3.11 -1.61
CA PHE A 154 -0.62 3.69 -0.46
C PHE A 154 0.70 4.36 -0.85
N LEU A 155 1.53 3.67 -1.63
CA LEU A 155 2.80 4.19 -2.12
C LEU A 155 2.60 5.38 -3.07
N ALA A 156 1.61 5.32 -3.96
CA ALA A 156 1.27 6.44 -4.85
C ALA A 156 0.91 7.69 -4.06
N PHE A 157 -0.09 7.61 -3.17
CA PHE A 157 -0.52 8.75 -2.39
C PHE A 157 0.57 9.25 -1.44
N THR A 158 1.39 8.36 -0.88
CA THR A 158 2.57 8.75 -0.08
C THR A 158 3.56 9.58 -0.90
N THR A 159 3.96 9.09 -2.07
CA THR A 159 4.94 9.82 -2.91
C THR A 159 4.40 11.16 -3.40
N PHE A 160 3.12 11.25 -3.78
CA PHE A 160 2.49 12.51 -4.14
C PHE A 160 2.29 13.46 -2.95
N THR A 161 2.00 12.93 -1.75
CA THR A 161 1.97 13.73 -0.52
C THR A 161 3.30 14.46 -0.32
N LEU A 162 4.40 13.72 -0.38
CA LEU A 162 5.75 14.29 -0.24
C LEU A 162 6.08 15.26 -1.38
N LEU A 163 5.74 14.91 -2.62
CA LEU A 163 5.98 15.77 -3.78
C LEU A 163 5.29 17.13 -3.66
N PHE A 164 4.01 17.13 -3.29
CA PHE A 164 3.24 18.36 -3.15
C PHE A 164 3.66 19.15 -1.92
N ALA A 165 3.95 18.47 -0.80
CA ALA A 165 4.46 19.11 0.40
C ALA A 165 5.76 19.87 0.10
N ARG A 166 6.74 19.22 -0.55
CA ARG A 166 8.03 19.84 -0.95
C ARG A 166 7.89 21.06 -1.84
N ARG A 167 6.85 21.08 -2.67
CA ARG A 167 6.56 22.21 -3.58
C ARG A 167 5.73 23.32 -2.95
N GLY A 168 5.42 23.21 -1.65
CA GLY A 168 4.54 24.16 -0.93
C GLY A 168 3.07 24.06 -1.35
N ALA A 169 2.70 23.05 -2.14
CA ALA A 169 1.33 22.82 -2.58
C ALA A 169 0.58 22.03 -1.49
N TRP A 170 0.24 22.70 -0.39
CA TRP A 170 -0.28 22.04 0.81
C TRP A 170 -1.63 21.37 0.59
N LEU A 171 -2.60 22.02 -0.08
CA LEU A 171 -3.93 21.46 -0.35
C LEU A 171 -3.89 20.07 -1.02
N PRO A 172 -3.20 19.87 -2.16
CA PRO A 172 -3.09 18.53 -2.74
C PRO A 172 -2.24 17.57 -1.89
N ALA A 173 -1.25 18.05 -1.13
CA ALA A 173 -0.49 17.21 -0.20
C ALA A 173 -1.41 16.61 0.88
N PHE A 174 -2.30 17.42 1.44
CA PHE A 174 -3.30 16.98 2.40
C PHE A 174 -4.24 15.93 1.85
N VAL A 175 -4.83 16.20 0.69
CA VAL A 175 -5.77 15.27 0.06
C VAL A 175 -5.08 13.93 -0.18
N CYS A 176 -3.83 13.95 -0.67
CA CYS A 176 -3.05 12.73 -0.83
C CYS A 176 -2.79 12.03 0.52
N ALA A 177 -2.44 12.75 1.58
CA ALA A 177 -2.20 12.16 2.90
C ALA A 177 -3.47 11.49 3.49
N MET A 178 -4.63 12.12 3.31
CA MET A 178 -5.92 11.55 3.70
C MET A 178 -6.21 10.27 2.92
N LEU A 179 -6.05 10.31 1.60
CA LEU A 179 -6.27 9.15 0.74
C LEU A 179 -5.30 8.01 1.07
N ALA A 180 -4.01 8.31 1.32
CA ALA A 180 -3.05 7.32 1.80
C ALA A 180 -3.53 6.67 3.11
N THR A 181 -4.02 7.46 4.06
CA THR A 181 -4.54 6.95 5.34
C THR A 181 -5.79 6.09 5.17
N TRP A 182 -6.62 6.36 4.15
CA TRP A 182 -7.75 5.50 3.80
C TRP A 182 -7.39 4.26 2.98
N THR A 183 -6.13 4.10 2.55
CA THR A 183 -5.65 2.81 2.04
C THR A 183 -5.21 1.89 3.17
N ARG A 184 -4.57 2.42 4.22
CA ARG A 184 -4.03 1.69 5.37
C ARG A 184 -3.85 2.61 6.59
N ALA A 185 -4.02 2.07 7.80
CA ALA A 185 -3.77 2.79 9.06
C ALA A 185 -2.37 3.42 9.14
N PHE A 186 -1.38 2.81 8.49
CA PHE A 186 0.01 3.27 8.48
C PHE A 186 0.21 4.66 7.83
N GLY A 187 -0.79 5.18 7.11
CA GLY A 187 -0.79 6.58 6.65
C GLY A 187 -0.63 7.59 7.79
N ILE A 188 -0.86 7.19 9.06
CA ILE A 188 -0.54 8.01 10.23
C ILE A 188 0.91 8.51 10.26
N ALA A 189 1.84 7.72 9.72
CA ALA A 189 3.26 8.07 9.67
C ALA A 189 3.53 9.33 8.83
N LEU A 190 2.63 9.70 7.90
CA LEU A 190 2.78 10.89 7.03
C LEU A 190 2.68 12.22 7.78
N ILE A 191 2.17 12.22 9.03
CA ILE A 191 2.19 13.42 9.88
C ILE A 191 3.62 13.94 10.05
N LEU A 192 4.57 13.04 10.30
CA LEU A 192 5.96 13.42 10.57
C LEU A 192 6.64 14.12 9.39
N PRO A 193 6.67 13.57 8.15
CA PRO A 193 7.25 14.26 7.02
C PRO A 193 6.48 15.53 6.64
N LEU A 194 5.15 15.58 6.80
CA LEU A 194 4.39 16.81 6.52
C LEU A 194 4.78 17.96 7.47
N LEU A 195 4.83 17.67 8.77
CA LEU A 195 5.28 18.64 9.77
C LEU A 195 6.73 19.06 9.52
N TRP A 196 7.59 18.10 9.19
CA TRP A 196 8.98 18.37 8.86
C TRP A 196 9.10 19.32 7.67
N GLU A 197 8.49 18.99 6.53
CA GLU A 197 8.53 19.82 5.32
C GLU A 197 7.96 21.23 5.56
N TYR A 198 6.90 21.33 6.37
CA TYR A 198 6.30 22.62 6.68
C TYR A 198 7.24 23.49 7.52
N VAL A 199 7.84 22.91 8.57
CA VAL A 199 8.84 23.60 9.39
C VAL A 199 10.06 23.99 8.54
N GLN A 200 10.55 23.11 7.68
CA GLN A 200 11.69 23.39 6.80
C GLN A 200 11.46 24.61 5.91
N GLN A 201 10.29 24.71 5.27
CA GLN A 201 9.93 25.83 4.40
C GLN A 201 9.78 27.15 5.15
N HIS A 202 9.46 27.10 6.43
CA HIS A 202 9.29 28.26 7.30
C HIS A 202 10.49 28.50 8.22
N ARG A 203 11.65 27.89 7.93
CA ARG A 203 12.91 28.32 8.56
C ARG A 203 13.26 29.69 8.00
N GLY A 204 13.36 30.69 8.88
CA GLY A 204 13.72 32.05 8.48
C GLY A 204 15.07 32.09 7.74
N ALA A 205 15.31 33.14 6.95
CA ALA A 205 16.56 33.34 6.24
C ALA A 205 17.76 33.14 7.20
N GLY A 206 18.68 32.25 6.84
CA GLY A 206 19.82 31.85 7.69
C GLY A 206 19.59 30.62 8.58
N GLY A 207 18.48 29.88 8.43
CA GLY A 207 18.26 28.61 9.14
C GLY A 207 17.85 28.78 10.60
N ASN A 208 17.37 29.96 11.00
CA ASN A 208 16.92 30.22 12.36
C ASN A 208 15.62 29.45 12.66
N TRP A 209 15.74 28.30 13.32
CA TRP A 209 14.63 27.42 13.70
C TRP A 209 13.59 28.10 14.62
N ARG A 210 13.99 29.16 15.34
CA ARG A 210 13.08 29.92 16.21
C ARG A 210 12.00 30.67 15.42
N ALA A 211 12.28 31.02 14.17
CA ALA A 211 11.28 31.63 13.30
C ALA A 211 10.12 30.66 13.00
N SER A 212 10.41 29.36 12.95
CA SER A 212 9.42 28.30 12.73
C SER A 212 8.55 28.00 13.97
N LEU A 213 8.89 28.59 15.13
CA LEU A 213 8.10 28.49 16.36
C LEU A 213 7.06 29.60 16.52
N ALA A 214 6.88 30.47 15.52
CA ALA A 214 5.84 31.50 15.61
C ALA A 214 4.46 30.80 15.78
N PRO A 215 3.58 31.28 16.70
CA PRO A 215 2.31 30.62 16.99
C PRO A 215 1.44 30.38 15.75
N ARG A 216 1.47 31.32 14.79
CA ARG A 216 0.77 31.18 13.51
C ARG A 216 1.28 29.99 12.69
N ILE A 217 2.60 29.82 12.58
CA ILE A 217 3.23 28.72 11.85
C ILE A 217 2.89 27.40 12.55
N ILE A 218 2.94 27.35 13.88
CA ILE A 218 2.54 26.15 14.64
C ILE A 218 1.07 25.80 14.38
N LEU A 219 0.15 26.77 14.42
CA LEU A 219 -1.27 26.52 14.17
C LEU A 219 -1.53 26.03 12.74
N GLU A 220 -0.87 26.63 11.75
CA GLU A 220 -0.93 26.18 10.36
C GLU A 220 -0.33 24.77 10.22
N ALA A 221 0.80 24.46 10.86
CA ALA A 221 1.41 23.13 10.90
C ALA A 221 0.48 22.07 11.53
N LEU A 222 -0.20 22.43 12.62
CA LEU A 222 -1.16 21.56 13.29
C LEU A 222 -2.42 21.35 12.44
N ALA A 223 -2.92 22.39 11.78
CA ALA A 223 -3.97 22.26 10.78
C ALA A 223 -3.51 21.36 9.62
N LEU A 224 -2.21 21.42 9.26
CA LEU A 224 -1.57 20.55 8.28
C LEU A 224 -1.55 19.08 8.69
N ALA A 225 -1.14 18.82 9.92
CA ALA A 225 -1.13 17.49 10.49
C ALA A 225 -2.54 16.93 10.70
N ALA A 226 -3.56 17.78 10.86
CA ALA A 226 -4.94 17.38 11.18
C ALA A 226 -5.63 16.56 10.08
N ALA A 227 -5.15 16.61 8.83
CA ALA A 227 -5.74 15.82 7.75
C ALA A 227 -5.70 14.30 8.01
N VAL A 228 -4.61 13.82 8.60
CA VAL A 228 -4.46 12.39 8.88
C VAL A 228 -5.37 11.92 10.03
N PRO A 229 -5.41 12.59 11.20
CA PRO A 229 -6.44 12.34 12.22
C PRO A 229 -7.86 12.48 11.70
N LEU A 230 -8.12 13.45 10.81
CA LEU A 230 -9.44 13.62 10.19
C LEU A 230 -9.82 12.41 9.34
N ALA A 231 -8.90 11.89 8.52
CA ALA A 231 -9.13 10.68 7.73
C ALA A 231 -9.46 9.49 8.64
N LEU A 232 -8.69 9.29 9.72
CA LEU A 232 -8.97 8.24 10.71
C LEU A 232 -10.29 8.46 11.44
N ALA A 233 -10.63 9.69 11.80
CA ALA A 233 -11.88 10.01 12.49
C ALA A 233 -13.10 9.75 11.60
N LEU A 234 -13.02 10.08 10.30
CA LEU A 234 -14.09 9.78 9.34
C LEU A 234 -14.27 8.26 9.17
N TRP A 235 -13.17 7.51 9.14
CA TRP A 235 -13.23 6.05 9.09
C TRP A 235 -13.79 5.45 10.38
N ALA A 236 -13.33 5.93 11.53
CA ALA A 236 -13.83 5.53 12.85
C ALA A 236 -15.33 5.86 13.01
N LEU A 237 -15.80 7.00 12.49
CA LEU A 237 -17.22 7.35 12.49
C LEU A 237 -18.05 6.38 11.65
N TYR A 238 -17.55 5.98 10.47
CA TYR A 238 -18.20 4.96 9.65
C TYR A 238 -18.30 3.63 10.40
N LEU A 239 -17.19 3.17 10.99
CA LEU A 239 -17.14 1.94 11.76
C LEU A 239 -18.05 1.98 12.99
N TRP A 240 -18.11 3.11 13.69
CA TRP A 240 -18.99 3.30 14.83
C TRP A 240 -20.46 3.17 14.43
N ARG A 241 -20.86 3.80 13.32
CA ARG A 241 -22.23 3.67 12.80
C ARG A 241 -22.55 2.25 12.35
N ARG A 242 -21.56 1.50 11.87
CA ARG A 242 -21.77 0.16 11.31
C ARG A 242 -21.74 -0.96 12.35
N PHE A 243 -20.80 -0.89 13.29
CA PHE A 243 -20.49 -1.97 14.24
C PHE A 243 -20.66 -1.56 15.71
N GLY A 244 -20.96 -0.29 16.00
CA GLY A 244 -21.04 0.21 17.38
C GLY A 244 -19.68 0.48 18.04
N ASP A 245 -18.56 0.23 17.35
CA ASP A 245 -17.20 0.42 17.83
C ASP A 245 -16.39 1.34 16.89
N PRO A 246 -15.96 2.54 17.31
CA PRO A 246 -15.13 3.43 16.48
C PRO A 246 -13.72 2.86 16.20
N PHE A 247 -13.26 1.91 17.01
CA PHE A 247 -11.98 1.23 16.85
C PHE A 247 -12.13 -0.19 16.33
N ALA A 248 -13.24 -0.48 15.65
CA ALA A 248 -13.53 -1.82 15.11
C ALA A 248 -12.41 -2.39 14.24
N TYR A 249 -11.61 -1.55 13.58
CA TYR A 249 -10.43 -2.00 12.83
C TYR A 249 -9.36 -2.61 13.76
N LEU A 250 -9.06 -2.01 14.92
CA LEU A 250 -8.13 -2.59 15.90
C LEU A 250 -8.69 -3.86 16.53
N THR A 251 -10.00 -3.87 16.79
CA THR A 251 -10.71 -5.05 17.30
C THR A 251 -10.63 -6.20 16.30
N ALA A 252 -10.86 -5.90 15.00
CA ALA A 252 -10.76 -6.88 13.93
C ALA A 252 -9.35 -7.45 13.79
N GLU A 253 -8.33 -6.59 13.76
CA GLU A 253 -6.92 -6.96 13.69
C GLU A 253 -6.52 -7.93 14.82
N ARG A 254 -6.98 -7.68 16.05
CA ARG A 254 -6.67 -8.52 17.21
C ARG A 254 -7.45 -9.83 17.26
N GLN A 255 -8.74 -9.81 16.89
CA GLN A 255 -9.64 -10.95 17.08
C GLN A 255 -9.60 -11.95 15.92
N PHE A 256 -9.36 -11.48 14.69
CA PHE A 256 -9.47 -12.32 13.48
C PHE A 256 -8.16 -12.44 12.71
N TRP A 257 -7.24 -11.48 12.86
CA TRP A 257 -5.99 -11.43 12.11
C TRP A 257 -4.75 -11.73 12.95
N ASN A 258 -4.91 -12.03 14.25
CA ASN A 258 -3.82 -12.32 15.18
C ASN A 258 -2.74 -11.23 15.24
N HIS A 259 -3.10 -9.98 14.94
CA HIS A 259 -2.18 -8.85 15.04
C HIS A 259 -2.26 -8.23 16.44
N TYR A 260 -1.22 -8.47 17.25
CA TYR A 260 -1.12 -7.96 18.62
C TYR A 260 -0.01 -6.91 18.74
N SER A 261 -0.28 -5.86 19.52
CA SER A 261 0.76 -4.92 19.92
C SER A 261 1.58 -5.52 21.05
N VAL A 262 2.72 -6.09 20.71
CA VAL A 262 3.73 -6.55 21.69
C VAL A 262 4.85 -5.53 21.81
N SER A 263 5.44 -5.40 23.00
CA SER A 263 6.63 -4.55 23.15
C SER A 263 7.81 -5.13 22.35
N PRO A 264 8.77 -4.30 21.89
CA PRO A 264 9.94 -4.80 21.16
C PRO A 264 10.70 -5.89 21.93
N TRP A 265 10.79 -5.76 23.25
CA TRP A 265 11.47 -6.74 24.12
C TRP A 265 10.71 -8.05 24.21
N GLN A 266 9.38 -8.01 24.30
CA GLN A 266 8.55 -9.21 24.28
C GLN A 266 8.60 -9.92 22.93
N TRP A 267 8.65 -9.16 21.84
CA TRP A 267 8.83 -9.73 20.51
C TRP A 267 10.18 -10.44 20.40
N VAL A 268 11.28 -9.77 20.78
CA VAL A 268 12.63 -10.36 20.78
C VAL A 268 12.69 -11.60 21.67
N SER A 269 12.14 -11.54 22.89
CA SER A 269 12.14 -12.70 23.79
C SER A 269 11.33 -13.85 23.23
N SER A 270 10.17 -13.58 22.62
CA SER A 270 9.32 -14.60 22.00
C SER A 270 10.00 -15.22 20.79
N ALA A 271 10.66 -14.41 19.96
CA ALA A 271 11.42 -14.88 18.82
C ALA A 271 12.58 -15.77 19.25
N VAL A 272 13.40 -15.33 20.22
CA VAL A 272 14.52 -16.13 20.75
C VAL A 272 14.02 -17.44 21.36
N THR A 273 12.96 -17.40 22.17
CA THR A 273 12.39 -18.60 22.81
C THR A 273 11.87 -19.58 21.75
N THR A 274 11.15 -19.07 20.76
CA THR A 274 10.64 -19.89 19.64
C THR A 274 11.79 -20.53 18.86
N MET A 275 12.84 -19.76 18.56
CA MET A 275 14.03 -20.28 17.85
C MET A 275 14.77 -21.35 18.65
N GLN A 276 14.83 -21.24 19.98
CA GLN A 276 15.49 -22.21 20.85
C GLN A 276 14.71 -23.52 21.02
N HIS A 277 13.38 -23.49 20.84
CA HIS A 277 12.51 -24.65 21.04
C HIS A 277 12.21 -25.40 19.74
N LEU A 278 12.46 -24.78 18.59
CA LEU A 278 12.33 -25.43 17.29
C LEU A 278 13.65 -26.13 16.90
N PRO A 279 13.61 -27.30 16.26
CA PRO A 279 14.81 -27.97 15.80
C PRO A 279 15.59 -27.09 14.84
N ALA A 280 16.91 -27.01 15.03
CA ALA A 280 17.80 -26.22 14.18
C ALA A 280 17.66 -26.65 12.71
N TRP A 281 17.56 -25.67 11.79
CA TRP A 281 17.45 -25.89 10.34
C TRP A 281 16.19 -26.66 9.92
N SER A 282 15.14 -26.60 10.73
CA SER A 282 13.86 -27.21 10.38
C SER A 282 12.94 -26.21 9.70
N PHE A 283 12.08 -26.72 8.82
CA PHE A 283 11.05 -25.91 8.15
C PHE A 283 10.19 -25.09 9.13
N PRO A 284 9.76 -25.61 10.29
CA PRO A 284 9.07 -24.79 11.29
C PRO A 284 9.91 -23.63 11.82
N GLN A 285 11.22 -23.83 12.02
CA GLN A 285 12.13 -22.77 12.50
C GLN A 285 12.33 -21.70 11.42
N GLU A 286 12.53 -22.10 10.17
CA GLU A 286 12.61 -21.16 9.03
C GLU A 286 11.31 -20.38 8.87
N ARG A 287 10.16 -21.06 8.97
CA ARG A 287 8.84 -20.43 8.89
C ARG A 287 8.60 -19.47 10.06
N ALA A 288 9.02 -19.81 11.27
CA ALA A 288 8.91 -18.92 12.41
C ALA A 288 9.65 -17.59 12.19
N LEU A 289 10.76 -17.54 11.43
CA LEU A 289 11.42 -16.27 11.10
C LEU A 289 10.53 -15.31 10.29
N PHE A 290 9.54 -15.83 9.56
CA PHE A 290 8.63 -15.05 8.73
C PHE A 290 7.28 -14.79 9.40
N ASP A 291 6.85 -15.69 10.29
CA ASP A 291 5.53 -15.65 10.94
C ASP A 291 5.56 -14.95 12.33
N LEU A 292 6.73 -14.59 12.88
CA LEU A 292 6.92 -13.94 14.19
C LEU A 292 6.80 -12.41 14.17
#